data_AF-A0A804PXF3-F1
#
_entry.id   AF-A0A804PXF3-F1
#
_cell.length_a   1.000
_cell.length_b   1.000
_cell.length_c   1.000
_cell.angle_alpha   90.00
_cell.angle_beta   90.00
_cell.angle_gamma   90.00
#
_symmetry.space_group_name_H-M   'P 1'
#
loop_
_entity.id
_entity.type
_entity.pdbx_description
1 polymer ?
#
loop_
_entity_poly.entity_id
_entity_poly.type
_entity_poly.pdbx_seq_one_letter_code
_entity_poly.pdbx_strand_id
1 'polypeptide(L)'
;MWKLVAAAVALIVLCACTTPARGGDDYTAFVYAGCSQGRYDPGSQYAADVDTALSSLVNSAGFVAYANYTSPGQLVGVYQCRSDLPAAVCGGCVRSAVSKLSSLCNAAAGAAVQLRACFVRYGNDSFLGRQDTTVLFKKCGGGESAGGDTGVVAMRDAALGALVAAAAPGAGEGSYRAGAAGYVQAMSQCVGDLGAKACTDCVSAAASQLKAGCGYASAGEVYLGKCYARFWSNAAPGGGGGEGTGTGGGLPVVGGGGGNVIGGGGVGGAGNGYGYGGFVPNTYGQHDESGKTLAIIIGLVAAAAIVIVFLSFLRRSRAAGGKS
;
A
#
# COMPACT_ATOMS: atom_id res chain seq x y z
N MET A 1 41.81 -0.38 28.39
CA MET A 1 41.26 -1.00 27.17
C MET A 1 39.90 -1.68 27.39
N TRP A 2 39.70 -2.58 28.37
CA TRP A 2 38.40 -3.27 28.55
C TRP A 2 37.21 -2.34 28.84
N LYS A 3 37.41 -1.25 29.60
CA LYS A 3 36.34 -0.25 29.84
C LYS A 3 35.82 0.42 28.54
N LEU A 4 36.69 0.62 27.55
CA LEU A 4 36.32 1.21 26.25
C LEU A 4 35.53 0.22 25.38
N VAL A 5 35.89 -1.06 25.42
CA VAL A 5 35.16 -2.11 24.68
C VAL A 5 33.76 -2.31 25.26
N ALA A 6 33.60 -2.30 26.58
CA ALA A 6 32.30 -2.42 27.22
C ALA A 6 31.38 -1.24 26.89
N ALA A 7 31.91 -0.01 26.87
CA ALA A 7 31.16 1.18 26.50
C ALA A 7 30.74 1.17 25.03
N ALA A 8 31.63 0.75 24.11
CA ALA A 8 31.31 0.63 22.69
C ALA A 8 30.23 -0.43 22.42
N VAL A 9 30.30 -1.58 23.09
CA VAL A 9 29.27 -2.63 22.97
C VAL A 9 27.95 -2.15 23.58
N ALA A 10 27.97 -1.47 24.73
CA ALA A 10 26.76 -0.89 25.31
C ALA A 10 26.14 0.17 24.39
N LEU A 11 26.94 1.00 23.72
CA LEU A 11 26.45 2.01 22.77
C LEU A 11 25.84 1.35 21.52
N ILE A 12 26.45 0.29 21.00
CA ILE A 12 25.91 -0.48 19.86
C ILE A 12 24.63 -1.22 20.26
N VAL A 13 24.57 -1.80 21.46
CA VAL A 13 23.37 -2.51 21.97
C VAL A 13 22.24 -1.53 22.32
N LEU A 14 22.53 -0.38 22.92
CA LEU A 14 21.52 0.67 23.14
C LEU A 14 21.02 1.25 21.80
N CYS A 15 21.90 1.43 20.81
CA CYS A 15 21.50 1.89 19.49
C CYS A 15 20.66 0.85 18.73
N ALA A 16 20.78 -0.44 19.08
CA ALA A 16 19.95 -1.51 18.53
C ALA A 16 18.62 -1.73 19.28
N CYS A 17 18.42 -1.13 20.46
CA CYS A 17 17.19 -1.27 21.25
C CYS A 17 16.20 -0.10 21.11
N THR A 18 16.54 1.00 20.43
CA THR A 18 15.62 2.12 20.21
C THR A 18 15.15 2.19 18.77
N THR A 19 14.34 1.21 18.38
CA THR A 19 13.04 1.41 17.72
C THR A 19 12.53 0.00 17.45
N PRO A 20 11.31 -0.36 17.89
CA PRO A 20 10.63 -1.46 17.22
C PRO A 20 10.59 -1.03 15.74
N ALA A 21 11.34 -1.73 14.90
CA ALA A 21 11.18 -1.61 13.46
C ALA A 21 9.70 -1.91 13.23
N ARG A 22 8.89 -0.85 13.06
CA ARG A 22 7.49 -0.95 12.63
C ARG A 22 7.57 -1.94 11.48
N GLY A 23 6.92 -3.10 11.62
CA GLY A 23 7.03 -4.18 10.64
C GLY A 23 7.01 -3.57 9.26
N GLY A 24 8.11 -3.72 8.51
CA GLY A 24 8.32 -2.94 7.30
C GLY A 24 7.13 -3.14 6.38
N ASP A 25 6.39 -2.08 6.10
CA ASP A 25 5.34 -2.12 5.09
C ASP A 25 5.97 -2.65 3.80
N ASP A 26 5.48 -3.79 3.29
CA ASP A 26 5.91 -4.27 1.97
C ASP A 26 5.35 -3.31 0.91
N TYR A 27 6.12 -2.27 0.63
CA TYR A 27 5.82 -1.26 -0.38
C TYR A 27 5.70 -1.85 -1.79
N THR A 28 6.24 -3.04 -2.01
CA THR A 28 6.21 -3.75 -3.30
C THR A 28 5.15 -4.83 -3.41
N ALA A 29 4.32 -5.00 -2.37
CA ALA A 29 3.25 -6.00 -2.37
C ALA A 29 2.31 -5.78 -3.56
N PHE A 30 2.00 -6.86 -4.29
CA PHE A 30 1.14 -6.82 -5.47
C PHE A 30 -0.33 -6.58 -5.08
N VAL A 31 -1.01 -5.69 -5.81
CA VAL A 31 -2.45 -5.41 -5.62
C VAL A 31 -3.23 -5.94 -6.82
N TYR A 32 -2.95 -5.44 -8.01
CA TYR A 32 -3.57 -5.92 -9.26
C TYR A 32 -2.70 -5.60 -10.49
N ALA A 33 -3.00 -6.29 -11.59
CA ALA A 33 -2.50 -5.96 -12.92
C ALA A 33 -3.64 -6.02 -13.95
N GLY A 34 -3.52 -5.22 -15.01
CA GLY A 34 -4.39 -5.28 -16.19
C GLY A 34 -3.55 -5.22 -17.46
N CYS A 35 -3.83 -6.13 -18.40
CA CYS A 35 -3.13 -6.21 -19.70
C CYS A 35 -4.13 -6.05 -20.86
N SER A 36 -3.81 -5.22 -21.85
CA SER A 36 -4.68 -5.01 -23.00
C SER A 36 -4.83 -6.30 -23.81
N GLN A 37 -5.95 -6.47 -24.51
CA GLN A 37 -6.12 -7.60 -25.43
C GLN A 37 -5.16 -7.52 -26.62
N GLY A 38 -4.96 -6.31 -27.15
CA GLY A 38 -4.00 -6.08 -28.23
C GLY A 38 -2.57 -6.31 -27.74
N ARG A 39 -1.75 -6.88 -28.62
CA ARG A 39 -0.31 -7.06 -28.43
C ARG A 39 0.46 -6.31 -29.51
N TYR A 40 1.63 -5.80 -29.17
CA TYR A 40 2.56 -5.26 -30.15
C TYR A 40 3.48 -6.36 -30.68
N ASP A 41 3.97 -6.20 -31.91
CA ASP A 41 4.91 -7.13 -32.50
C ASP A 41 6.31 -6.96 -31.88
N PRO A 42 7.01 -8.05 -31.52
CA PRO A 42 8.41 -7.99 -31.08
C PRO A 42 9.29 -7.28 -32.12
N GLY A 43 10.13 -6.34 -31.66
CA GLY A 43 11.02 -5.56 -32.54
C GLY A 43 10.35 -4.41 -33.31
N SER A 44 9.04 -4.18 -33.12
CA SER A 44 8.38 -2.98 -33.65
C SER A 44 8.89 -1.69 -32.99
N GLN A 45 8.69 -0.55 -33.65
CA GLN A 45 8.98 0.76 -33.05
C GLN A 45 8.19 0.97 -31.75
N TYR A 46 6.96 0.47 -31.69
CA TYR A 46 6.14 0.55 -30.49
C TYR A 46 6.76 -0.21 -29.31
N ALA A 47 7.37 -1.39 -29.56
CA ALA A 47 8.10 -2.11 -28.53
C ALA A 47 9.27 -1.29 -27.99
N ALA A 48 10.05 -0.64 -28.88
CA ALA A 48 11.14 0.24 -28.49
C ALA A 48 10.66 1.49 -27.71
N ASP A 49 9.51 2.05 -28.10
CA ASP A 49 8.89 3.17 -27.39
C ASP A 49 8.45 2.74 -25.97
N VAL A 50 7.91 1.51 -25.82
CA VAL A 50 7.53 0.93 -24.51
C VAL A 50 8.77 0.78 -23.62
N ASP A 51 9.84 0.20 -24.13
CA ASP A 51 11.09 0.01 -23.37
C ASP A 51 11.69 1.35 -22.94
N THR A 52 11.68 2.34 -23.84
CA THR A 52 12.16 3.70 -23.57
C THR A 52 11.31 4.38 -22.51
N ALA A 53 9.97 4.28 -22.62
CA ALA A 53 9.05 4.86 -21.65
C ALA A 53 9.25 4.25 -20.26
N LEU A 54 9.25 2.92 -20.14
CA LEU A 54 9.41 2.25 -18.85
C LEU A 54 10.78 2.54 -18.21
N SER A 55 11.84 2.59 -19.01
CA SER A 55 13.17 3.00 -18.54
C SER A 55 13.19 4.44 -18.03
N SER A 56 12.55 5.37 -18.75
CA SER A 56 12.42 6.76 -18.34
C SER A 56 11.65 6.89 -17.02
N LEU A 57 10.54 6.17 -16.86
CA LEU A 57 9.74 6.19 -15.63
C LEU A 57 10.52 5.65 -14.42
N VAL A 58 11.27 4.56 -14.59
CA VAL A 58 12.13 4.01 -13.52
C VAL A 58 13.21 5.02 -13.10
N ASN A 59 13.82 5.71 -14.07
CA ASN A 59 14.86 6.69 -13.80
C ASN A 59 14.32 7.93 -13.07
N SER A 60 13.16 8.45 -13.47
CA SER A 60 12.58 9.64 -12.83
C SER A 60 11.99 9.35 -11.44
N ALA A 61 11.52 8.12 -11.20
CA ALA A 61 10.97 7.71 -9.90
C ALA A 61 11.98 7.77 -8.74
N GLY A 62 13.29 7.85 -9.06
CA GLY A 62 14.33 8.12 -8.07
C GLY A 62 14.37 9.57 -7.57
N PHE A 63 13.58 10.48 -8.15
CA PHE A 63 13.63 11.91 -7.86
C PHE A 63 12.26 12.54 -7.55
N VAL A 64 11.21 12.13 -8.26
CA VAL A 64 9.86 12.71 -8.11
C VAL A 64 8.81 11.61 -7.97
N ALA A 65 7.76 11.90 -7.19
CA ALA A 65 6.71 10.92 -6.86
C ALA A 65 5.73 10.65 -8.01
N TYR A 66 5.66 11.54 -8.98
CA TYR A 66 4.80 11.42 -10.16
C TYR A 66 5.56 11.93 -11.38
N ALA A 67 5.51 11.18 -12.48
CA ALA A 67 5.89 11.66 -13.79
C ALA A 67 5.12 10.91 -14.88
N ASN A 68 5.10 11.51 -16.06
CA ASN A 68 4.63 10.88 -17.27
C ASN A 68 5.72 10.93 -18.36
N TYR A 69 5.55 10.09 -19.36
CA TYR A 69 6.37 10.04 -20.56
C TYR A 69 5.46 9.91 -21.76
N THR A 70 5.71 10.71 -22.80
CA THR A 70 4.99 10.64 -24.06
C THR A 70 5.99 10.47 -25.18
N SER A 71 5.82 9.41 -25.97
CA SER A 71 6.61 9.18 -27.18
C SER A 71 6.01 9.94 -28.38
N PRO A 72 6.79 10.16 -29.45
CA PRO A 72 6.25 10.59 -30.74
C PRO A 72 5.21 9.61 -31.31
N GLY A 73 5.36 8.30 -31.01
CA GLY A 73 4.49 7.21 -31.45
C GLY A 73 3.16 7.08 -30.68
N GLN A 74 2.70 8.11 -29.98
CA GLN A 74 1.46 8.14 -29.18
C GLN A 74 1.44 7.22 -27.95
N LEU A 75 2.52 6.50 -27.65
CA LEU A 75 2.64 5.80 -26.37
C LEU A 75 2.74 6.83 -25.25
N VAL A 76 1.93 6.62 -24.21
CA VAL A 76 1.98 7.34 -22.95
C VAL A 76 2.28 6.36 -21.82
N GLY A 77 3.21 6.74 -20.96
CA GLY A 77 3.53 6.04 -19.70
C GLY A 77 3.37 6.98 -18.51
N VAL A 78 2.91 6.47 -17.36
CA VAL A 78 2.85 7.22 -16.09
C VAL A 78 3.23 6.33 -14.93
N TYR A 79 3.73 6.94 -13.87
CA TYR A 79 3.68 6.33 -12.53
C TYR A 79 3.19 7.31 -11.48
N GLN A 80 2.65 6.76 -10.40
CA GLN A 80 2.30 7.49 -9.19
C GLN A 80 2.80 6.70 -7.99
N CYS A 81 3.77 7.24 -7.27
CA CYS A 81 4.18 6.75 -5.96
C CYS A 81 3.33 7.37 -4.86
N ARG A 82 3.24 6.68 -3.73
CA ARG A 82 2.69 7.24 -2.50
C ARG A 82 3.55 8.45 -2.06
N SER A 83 2.95 9.62 -1.90
CA SER A 83 3.70 10.88 -1.78
C SER A 83 4.37 11.10 -0.43
N ASP A 84 4.05 10.29 0.57
CA ASP A 84 4.71 10.27 1.88
C ASP A 84 6.01 9.44 1.88
N LEU A 85 6.38 8.83 0.75
CA LEU A 85 7.54 7.96 0.66
C LEU A 85 8.81 8.68 0.17
N PRO A 86 9.99 8.31 0.69
CA PRO A 86 11.26 8.77 0.14
C PRO A 86 11.44 8.35 -1.33
N ALA A 87 12.13 9.16 -2.11
CA ALA A 87 12.35 8.91 -3.54
C ALA A 87 13.03 7.57 -3.82
N ALA A 88 13.91 7.10 -2.93
CA ALA A 88 14.53 5.77 -3.03
C ALA A 88 13.51 4.62 -2.98
N VAL A 89 12.50 4.73 -2.09
CA VAL A 89 11.41 3.74 -1.98
C VAL A 89 10.51 3.80 -3.21
N CYS A 90 10.22 5.01 -3.71
CA CYS A 90 9.47 5.21 -4.94
C CYS A 90 10.16 4.56 -6.15
N GLY A 91 11.45 4.85 -6.36
CA GLY A 91 12.24 4.25 -7.44
C GLY A 91 12.32 2.73 -7.35
N GLY A 92 12.46 2.18 -6.15
CA GLY A 92 12.38 0.73 -5.91
C GLY A 92 11.03 0.15 -6.30
N CYS A 93 9.93 0.79 -5.88
CA CYS A 93 8.58 0.34 -6.19
C CYS A 93 8.30 0.37 -7.70
N VAL A 94 8.62 1.47 -8.39
CA VAL A 94 8.40 1.60 -9.84
C VAL A 94 9.20 0.55 -10.61
N ARG A 95 10.45 0.29 -10.21
CA ARG A 95 11.26 -0.79 -10.80
C ARG A 95 10.61 -2.17 -10.63
N SER A 96 10.11 -2.47 -9.43
CA SER A 96 9.37 -3.71 -9.17
C SER A 96 8.09 -3.80 -9.99
N ALA A 97 7.35 -2.70 -10.16
CA ALA A 97 6.14 -2.65 -10.95
C ALA A 97 6.43 -2.91 -12.44
N VAL A 98 7.49 -2.30 -13.00
CA VAL A 98 7.95 -2.56 -14.37
C VAL A 98 8.35 -4.02 -14.57
N SER A 99 9.05 -4.63 -13.61
CA SER A 99 9.38 -6.06 -13.66
C SER A 99 8.14 -6.97 -13.59
N LYS A 100 7.06 -6.54 -12.93
CA LYS A 100 5.79 -7.27 -12.96
C LYS A 100 5.02 -7.06 -14.25
N LEU A 101 5.09 -5.87 -14.84
CA LEU A 101 4.49 -5.59 -16.15
C LEU A 101 5.08 -6.51 -17.22
N SER A 102 6.41 -6.66 -17.27
CA SER A 102 7.07 -7.53 -18.25
C SER A 102 6.74 -9.01 -18.06
N SER A 103 6.56 -9.47 -16.83
CA SER A 103 6.24 -10.88 -16.54
C SER A 103 4.74 -11.21 -16.65
N LEU A 104 3.84 -10.29 -16.33
CA LEU A 104 2.39 -10.51 -16.36
C LEU A 104 1.75 -10.12 -17.69
N CYS A 105 2.23 -9.05 -18.33
CA CYS A 105 1.62 -8.45 -19.52
C CYS A 105 2.56 -8.54 -20.74
N ASN A 106 2.96 -9.76 -21.09
CA ASN A 106 3.87 -10.01 -22.20
C ASN A 106 3.36 -9.41 -23.52
N ALA A 107 4.14 -8.48 -24.07
CA ALA A 107 3.88 -7.77 -25.32
C ALA A 107 2.53 -7.03 -25.39
N ALA A 108 1.88 -6.74 -24.26
CA ALA A 108 0.60 -6.06 -24.26
C ALA A 108 0.75 -4.62 -24.78
N ALA A 109 -0.15 -4.18 -25.67
CA ALA A 109 -0.16 -2.82 -26.21
C ALA A 109 -0.36 -1.76 -25.11
N GLY A 110 -1.06 -2.08 -24.04
CA GLY A 110 -1.14 -1.29 -22.82
C GLY A 110 -1.20 -2.19 -21.61
N ALA A 111 -0.66 -1.72 -20.50
CA ALA A 111 -0.72 -2.44 -19.25
C ALA A 111 -0.63 -1.51 -18.05
N ALA A 112 -1.22 -1.94 -16.93
CA ALA A 112 -1.17 -1.25 -15.66
C ALA A 112 -0.87 -2.24 -14.53
N VAL A 113 -0.03 -1.84 -13.58
CA VAL A 113 0.26 -2.59 -12.36
C VAL A 113 0.14 -1.64 -11.17
N GLN A 114 -0.57 -2.10 -10.15
CA GLN A 114 -0.62 -1.47 -8.85
C GLN A 114 0.13 -2.33 -7.83
N LEU A 115 1.14 -1.73 -7.21
CA LEU A 115 1.76 -2.21 -5.98
C LEU A 115 1.27 -1.39 -4.80
N ARG A 116 1.59 -1.84 -3.58
CA ARG A 116 1.19 -1.20 -2.33
C ARG A 116 1.58 0.28 -2.23
N ALA A 117 2.71 0.66 -2.82
CA ALA A 117 3.27 2.01 -2.75
C ALA A 117 3.34 2.74 -4.10
N CYS A 118 3.03 2.11 -5.23
CA CYS A 118 3.10 2.76 -6.52
C CYS A 118 2.17 2.13 -7.56
N PHE A 119 1.79 2.95 -8.52
CA PHE A 119 1.04 2.60 -9.72
C PHE A 119 1.92 2.88 -10.95
N VAL A 120 1.94 1.98 -11.92
CA VAL A 120 2.59 2.20 -13.22
C VAL A 120 1.62 1.79 -14.31
N ARG A 121 1.50 2.61 -15.35
CA ARG A 121 0.68 2.30 -16.52
C ARG A 121 1.32 2.81 -17.79
N TYR A 122 1.21 2.05 -18.87
CA TYR A 122 1.48 2.52 -20.22
C TYR A 122 0.36 2.11 -21.18
N GLY A 123 0.24 2.83 -22.30
CA GLY A 123 -0.69 2.51 -23.37
C GLY A 123 -0.69 3.58 -24.45
N ASN A 124 -1.34 3.28 -25.58
CA ASN A 124 -1.58 4.22 -26.67
C ASN A 124 -2.96 4.91 -26.58
N ASP A 125 -3.69 4.68 -25.50
CA ASP A 125 -4.95 5.36 -25.23
C ASP A 125 -4.70 6.69 -24.49
N SER A 126 -5.49 7.73 -24.77
CA SER A 126 -5.24 9.07 -24.20
C SER A 126 -5.72 9.19 -22.75
N PHE A 127 -5.20 8.41 -21.81
CA PHE A 127 -5.74 8.31 -20.45
C PHE A 127 -5.32 9.47 -19.52
N LEU A 128 -4.40 10.33 -19.94
CA LEU A 128 -3.92 11.48 -19.15
C LEU A 128 -5.03 12.50 -18.92
N GLY A 129 -5.14 12.96 -17.67
CA GLY A 129 -6.07 14.02 -17.26
C GLY A 129 -7.54 13.61 -17.29
N ARG A 130 -7.87 12.38 -17.70
CA ARG A 130 -9.23 11.87 -17.73
C ARG A 130 -9.60 11.23 -16.40
N GLN A 131 -10.71 11.69 -15.81
CA GLN A 131 -11.29 11.08 -14.63
C GLN A 131 -11.74 9.64 -14.94
N ASP A 132 -11.52 8.76 -13.98
CA ASP A 132 -11.91 7.36 -14.09
C ASP A 132 -12.15 6.76 -12.71
N THR A 133 -13.42 6.46 -12.44
CA THR A 133 -13.91 5.91 -11.17
C THR A 133 -14.30 4.44 -11.30
N THR A 134 -13.87 3.76 -12.36
CA THR A 134 -14.11 2.33 -12.54
C THR A 134 -13.43 1.55 -11.42
N VAL A 135 -14.15 0.66 -10.74
CA VAL A 135 -13.57 -0.18 -9.67
C VAL A 135 -12.68 -1.24 -10.32
N LEU A 136 -11.37 -1.12 -10.11
CA LEU A 136 -10.39 -2.08 -10.61
C LEU A 136 -10.10 -3.17 -9.57
N PHE A 137 -10.00 -2.81 -8.29
CA PHE A 137 -9.78 -3.77 -7.22
C PHE A 137 -10.51 -3.32 -5.96
N LYS A 138 -11.11 -4.25 -5.23
CA LYS A 138 -11.73 -4.00 -3.93
C LYS A 138 -11.52 -5.21 -3.03
N LYS A 139 -11.05 -4.94 -1.82
CA LYS A 139 -10.87 -5.96 -0.78
C LYS A 139 -11.30 -5.38 0.56
N CYS A 140 -12.17 -6.09 1.26
CA CYS A 140 -12.51 -5.81 2.64
C CYS A 140 -12.02 -6.99 3.47
N GLY A 141 -11.46 -6.72 4.65
CA GLY A 141 -10.89 -7.77 5.49
C GLY A 141 -10.73 -7.30 6.93
N GLY A 142 -10.43 -8.22 7.81
CA GLY A 142 -10.31 -7.98 9.24
C GLY A 142 -10.32 -9.32 9.92
N GLY A 143 -9.39 -9.54 10.84
CA GLY A 143 -9.23 -10.84 11.50
C GLY A 143 -10.58 -11.33 12.00
N GLU A 144 -10.90 -12.60 11.74
CA GLU A 144 -12.16 -13.26 12.09
C GLU A 144 -12.49 -13.15 13.60
N SER A 145 -11.54 -12.69 14.41
CA SER A 145 -11.64 -12.46 15.84
C SER A 145 -12.11 -11.06 16.27
N ALA A 146 -12.25 -10.09 15.36
CA ALA A 146 -12.89 -8.82 15.70
C ALA A 146 -14.41 -9.01 15.58
N GLY A 147 -15.03 -9.60 16.60
CA GLY A 147 -16.48 -9.56 16.77
C GLY A 147 -16.95 -8.14 16.48
N GLY A 148 -17.84 -7.99 15.50
CA GLY A 148 -18.11 -6.73 14.80
C GLY A 148 -18.19 -5.55 15.76
N ASP A 149 -17.09 -4.81 15.86
CA ASP A 149 -17.04 -3.62 16.69
C ASP A 149 -17.90 -2.58 15.99
N THR A 150 -19.09 -2.33 16.52
CA THR A 150 -20.01 -1.34 15.97
C THR A 150 -19.38 0.06 15.93
N GLY A 151 -18.38 0.32 16.77
CA GLY A 151 -17.56 1.53 16.74
C GLY A 151 -16.75 1.68 15.45
N VAL A 152 -16.34 0.57 14.81
CA VAL A 152 -15.51 0.61 13.61
C VAL A 152 -16.23 1.27 12.43
N VAL A 153 -17.56 1.10 12.33
CA VAL A 153 -18.35 1.62 11.21
C VAL A 153 -18.40 3.14 11.26
N ALA A 154 -18.76 3.71 12.41
CA ALA A 154 -18.82 5.16 12.59
C ALA A 154 -17.44 5.81 12.42
N MET A 155 -16.41 5.21 13.02
CA MET A 155 -15.03 5.71 12.89
C MET A 155 -14.50 5.58 11.46
N ARG A 156 -14.75 4.47 10.78
CA ARG A 156 -14.43 4.31 9.35
C ARG A 156 -15.10 5.39 8.51
N ASP A 157 -16.39 5.61 8.71
CA ASP A 157 -17.16 6.55 7.89
C ASP A 157 -16.70 7.99 8.09
N ALA A 158 -16.34 8.34 9.33
CA ALA A 158 -15.72 9.61 9.69
C ALA A 158 -14.31 9.76 9.11
N ALA A 159 -13.44 8.75 9.23
CA ALA A 159 -12.09 8.77 8.68
C ALA A 159 -12.10 8.90 7.14
N LEU A 160 -12.98 8.17 6.45
CA LEU A 160 -13.18 8.30 5.01
C LEU A 160 -13.80 9.66 4.63
N GLY A 161 -14.69 10.19 5.49
CA GLY A 161 -15.23 11.54 5.33
C GLY A 161 -14.14 12.62 5.42
N ALA A 162 -13.18 12.46 6.32
CA ALA A 162 -12.03 13.35 6.44
C ALA A 162 -11.16 13.37 5.18
N LEU A 163 -11.01 12.24 4.48
CA LEU A 163 -10.30 12.21 3.19
C LEU A 163 -11.02 13.03 2.12
N VAL A 164 -12.34 12.97 2.08
CA VAL A 164 -13.16 13.74 1.13
C VAL A 164 -13.14 15.24 1.46
N ALA A 165 -13.21 15.58 2.74
CA ALA A 165 -13.21 16.95 3.23
C ALA A 165 -11.83 17.63 3.16
N ALA A 166 -10.73 16.86 3.15
CA ALA A 166 -9.39 17.41 3.03
C ALA A 166 -9.25 18.21 1.71
N ALA A 167 -8.58 19.35 1.78
CA ALA A 167 -8.21 20.08 0.57
C ALA A 167 -7.26 19.21 -0.27
N ALA A 168 -7.45 19.18 -1.59
CA ALA A 168 -6.43 18.61 -2.47
C ALA A 168 -5.16 19.48 -2.35
N PRO A 169 -3.98 18.91 -2.10
CA PRO A 169 -2.72 19.58 -2.42
C PRO A 169 -2.74 20.09 -3.88
N GLY A 170 -1.87 21.04 -4.20
CA GLY A 170 -1.69 21.50 -5.57
C GLY A 170 -1.42 20.33 -6.54
N ALA A 171 -1.78 20.51 -7.82
CA ALA A 171 -1.52 19.52 -8.86
C ALA A 171 -0.02 19.16 -8.91
N GLY A 172 0.31 17.87 -9.08
CA GLY A 172 1.68 17.38 -9.25
C GLY A 172 2.18 16.36 -8.22
N GLU A 173 1.55 16.26 -7.04
CA GLU A 173 1.98 15.33 -5.97
C GLU A 173 0.96 14.21 -5.68
N GLY A 174 0.11 13.86 -6.65
CA GLY A 174 -0.89 12.80 -6.49
C GLY A 174 -1.98 13.09 -5.44
N SER A 175 -2.02 14.30 -4.87
CA SER A 175 -3.00 14.72 -3.87
C SER A 175 -3.21 13.69 -2.75
N TYR A 176 -2.10 13.18 -2.17
CA TYR A 176 -2.15 12.22 -1.06
C TYR A 176 -2.90 12.81 0.14
N ARG A 177 -3.76 12.00 0.77
CA ARG A 177 -4.59 12.40 1.91
C ARG A 177 -4.53 11.32 2.97
N ALA A 178 -4.45 11.74 4.22
CA ALA A 178 -4.60 10.89 5.39
C ALA A 178 -5.72 11.45 6.28
N GLY A 179 -6.43 10.56 6.95
CA GLY A 179 -7.54 10.89 7.84
C GLY A 179 -7.66 9.86 8.94
N ALA A 180 -8.24 10.24 10.06
CA ALA A 180 -8.39 9.37 11.21
C ALA A 180 -9.66 9.71 12.00
N ALA A 181 -10.22 8.71 12.66
CA ALA A 181 -11.24 8.89 13.67
C ALA A 181 -11.08 7.77 14.72
N GLY A 182 -10.84 8.14 15.97
CA GLY A 182 -10.52 7.18 17.03
C GLY A 182 -9.34 6.27 16.64
N TYR A 183 -9.55 4.96 16.69
CA TYR A 183 -8.54 3.96 16.31
C TYR A 183 -8.55 3.59 14.83
N VAL A 184 -9.45 4.16 14.02
CA VAL A 184 -9.50 3.91 12.57
C VAL A 184 -8.70 4.98 11.83
N GLN A 185 -7.83 4.52 10.94
CA GLN A 185 -7.04 5.35 10.03
C GLN A 185 -7.52 5.13 8.60
N ALA A 186 -7.37 6.15 7.76
CA ALA A 186 -7.68 6.08 6.35
C ALA A 186 -6.66 6.88 5.53
N MET A 187 -6.43 6.47 4.30
CA MET A 187 -5.66 7.25 3.33
C MET A 187 -6.21 7.09 1.92
N SER A 188 -6.01 8.11 1.10
CA SER A 188 -6.31 8.08 -0.33
C SER A 188 -5.24 8.81 -1.13
N GLN A 189 -5.16 8.50 -2.41
CA GLN A 189 -4.30 9.20 -3.35
C GLN A 189 -4.90 9.12 -4.75
N CYS A 190 -4.72 10.20 -5.50
CA CYS A 190 -5.06 10.30 -6.91
C CYS A 190 -3.81 10.12 -7.77
N VAL A 191 -3.99 9.76 -9.03
CA VAL A 191 -2.90 9.88 -10.01
C VAL A 191 -2.67 11.39 -10.27
N GLY A 192 -1.41 11.80 -10.32
CA GLY A 192 -0.99 13.21 -10.39
C GLY A 192 -1.41 13.95 -11.66
N ASP A 193 -1.98 13.26 -12.65
CA ASP A 193 -2.57 13.88 -13.84
C ASP A 193 -3.98 14.45 -13.60
N LEU A 194 -4.62 14.12 -12.48
CA LEU A 194 -5.94 14.65 -12.15
C LEU A 194 -5.86 16.06 -11.53
N GLY A 195 -6.73 16.95 -12.01
CA GLY A 195 -7.00 18.22 -11.33
C GLY A 195 -7.73 18.03 -10.00
N ALA A 196 -7.69 19.06 -9.14
CA ALA A 196 -8.21 19.00 -7.77
C ALA A 196 -9.67 18.49 -7.67
N LYS A 197 -10.57 18.98 -8.54
CA LYS A 197 -11.97 18.54 -8.55
C LYS A 197 -12.10 17.06 -8.92
N ALA A 198 -11.50 16.63 -10.02
CA ALA A 198 -11.56 15.24 -10.48
C ALA A 198 -10.96 14.28 -9.44
N CYS A 199 -9.90 14.71 -8.74
CA CYS A 199 -9.33 13.96 -7.64
C CYS A 199 -10.32 13.83 -6.47
N THR A 200 -10.93 14.92 -6.00
CA THR A 200 -11.93 14.88 -4.92
C THR A 200 -13.14 14.02 -5.29
N ASP A 201 -13.63 14.09 -6.53
CA ASP A 201 -14.72 13.26 -7.03
C ASP A 201 -14.33 11.76 -7.00
N CYS A 202 -13.10 11.44 -7.41
CA CYS A 202 -12.57 10.08 -7.34
C CYS A 202 -12.45 9.56 -5.91
N VAL A 203 -11.89 10.36 -4.98
CA VAL A 203 -11.79 10.00 -3.56
C VAL A 203 -13.17 9.80 -2.94
N SER A 204 -14.16 10.60 -3.32
CA SER A 204 -15.55 10.45 -2.88
C SER A 204 -16.17 9.14 -3.36
N ALA A 205 -15.95 8.78 -4.62
CA ALA A 205 -16.38 7.49 -5.16
C ALA A 205 -15.71 6.31 -4.44
N ALA A 206 -14.40 6.38 -4.20
CA ALA A 206 -13.65 5.35 -3.49
C ALA A 206 -14.14 5.20 -2.03
N ALA A 207 -14.33 6.31 -1.32
CA ALA A 207 -14.91 6.30 0.02
C ALA A 207 -16.29 5.64 0.02
N SER A 208 -17.15 5.99 -0.94
CA SER A 208 -18.51 5.43 -1.05
C SER A 208 -18.50 3.92 -1.29
N GLN A 209 -17.57 3.43 -2.13
CA GLN A 209 -17.37 1.99 -2.34
C GLN A 209 -17.01 1.26 -1.05
N LEU A 210 -16.13 1.83 -0.22
CA LEU A 210 -15.74 1.22 1.06
C LEU A 210 -16.89 1.24 2.07
N LYS A 211 -17.61 2.36 2.20
CA LYS A 211 -18.74 2.51 3.13
C LYS A 211 -19.86 1.51 2.85
N ALA A 212 -20.28 1.41 1.59
CA ALA A 212 -21.39 0.55 1.18
C ALA A 212 -21.02 -0.95 1.15
N GLY A 213 -19.75 -1.28 0.87
CA GLY A 213 -19.36 -2.66 0.58
C GLY A 213 -18.56 -3.39 1.66
N CYS A 214 -17.98 -2.69 2.65
CA CYS A 214 -17.13 -3.34 3.65
C CYS A 214 -17.84 -3.67 4.97
N GLY A 215 -19.11 -3.29 5.17
CA GLY A 215 -19.88 -3.68 6.37
C GLY A 215 -19.16 -3.34 7.69
N TYR A 216 -18.83 -4.35 8.49
CA TYR A 216 -18.08 -4.23 9.76
C TYR A 216 -16.60 -4.60 9.64
N ALA A 217 -16.05 -4.69 8.42
CA ALA A 217 -14.66 -5.04 8.23
C ALA A 217 -13.75 -4.04 8.95
N SER A 218 -12.71 -4.55 9.62
CA SER A 218 -11.74 -3.72 10.34
C SER A 218 -10.69 -3.09 9.42
N ALA A 219 -10.61 -3.52 8.17
CA ALA A 219 -9.82 -2.90 7.12
C ALA A 219 -10.50 -3.05 5.75
N GLY A 220 -10.18 -2.16 4.83
CA GLY A 220 -10.64 -2.27 3.46
C GLY A 220 -9.89 -1.34 2.54
N GLU A 221 -9.78 -1.74 1.28
CA GLU A 221 -9.14 -0.98 0.22
C GLU A 221 -9.92 -1.11 -1.08
N VAL A 222 -9.97 0.00 -1.82
CA VAL A 222 -10.54 0.06 -3.16
C VAL A 222 -9.63 0.89 -4.04
N TYR A 223 -9.37 0.38 -5.24
CA TYR A 223 -8.56 1.03 -6.26
C TYR A 223 -9.47 1.26 -7.46
N LEU A 224 -9.64 2.53 -7.79
CA LEU A 224 -10.34 2.98 -8.98
C LEU A 224 -9.33 3.27 -10.09
N GLY A 225 -9.81 3.60 -11.28
CA GLY A 225 -8.95 3.86 -12.44
C GLY A 225 -7.93 5.00 -12.28
N LYS A 226 -8.22 5.99 -11.42
CA LYS A 226 -7.35 7.16 -11.19
C LYS A 226 -7.15 7.55 -9.72
N CYS A 227 -7.60 6.74 -8.77
CA CYS A 227 -7.32 6.95 -7.35
C CYS A 227 -7.53 5.67 -6.56
N TYR A 228 -7.08 5.65 -5.31
CA TYR A 228 -7.45 4.61 -4.35
C TYR A 228 -7.84 5.22 -3.01
N ALA A 229 -8.57 4.46 -2.22
CA ALA A 229 -8.78 4.73 -0.80
C ALA A 229 -8.64 3.44 0.00
N ARG A 230 -8.14 3.56 1.23
CA ARG A 230 -8.11 2.45 2.17
C ARG A 230 -8.29 2.91 3.60
N PHE A 231 -8.80 2.02 4.44
CA PHE A 231 -8.91 2.21 5.87
C PHE A 231 -8.42 0.97 6.61
N TRP A 232 -7.99 1.15 7.85
CA TRP A 232 -7.66 0.07 8.77
C TRP A 232 -7.87 0.51 10.21
N SER A 233 -8.28 -0.45 11.05
CA SER A 233 -8.42 -0.32 12.49
C SER A 233 -7.10 -0.69 13.17
N ASN A 234 -6.68 0.12 14.12
CA ASN A 234 -5.59 -0.18 15.05
C ASN A 234 -6.11 -0.67 16.41
N ALA A 235 -7.39 -1.08 16.51
CA ALA A 235 -7.95 -1.60 17.75
C ALA A 235 -7.18 -2.87 18.18
N ALA A 236 -6.76 -2.92 19.44
CA ALA A 236 -6.19 -4.13 20.00
C ALA A 236 -7.26 -5.23 20.05
N PRO A 237 -6.93 -6.49 19.73
CA PRO A 237 -7.85 -7.61 19.93
C PRO A 237 -8.30 -7.66 21.40
N GLY A 238 -9.59 -7.41 21.67
CA GLY A 238 -10.16 -7.44 23.03
C GLY A 238 -10.21 -6.12 23.79
N GLY A 239 -9.78 -5.00 23.20
CA GLY A 239 -9.94 -3.66 23.79
C GLY A 239 -11.33 -3.09 23.54
N GLY A 240 -12.37 -3.64 24.18
CA GLY A 240 -13.68 -3.01 24.25
C GLY A 240 -13.53 -1.58 24.77
N GLY A 241 -13.97 -0.61 23.98
CA GLY A 241 -13.77 0.81 24.25
C GLY A 241 -14.23 1.22 25.65
N GLY A 242 -13.31 1.84 26.39
CA GLY A 242 -13.62 2.56 27.61
C GLY A 242 -14.65 3.66 27.31
N GLU A 243 -15.73 3.59 28.07
CA GLU A 243 -16.90 4.46 28.12
C GLU A 243 -16.57 5.95 27.93
N GLY A 244 -16.75 6.45 26.70
CA GLY A 244 -16.90 7.87 26.44
C GLY A 244 -18.36 8.26 26.66
N THR A 245 -18.65 8.82 27.83
CA THR A 245 -19.97 9.36 28.22
C THR A 245 -20.31 10.56 27.33
N GLY A 246 -20.82 10.29 26.14
CA GLY A 246 -21.40 11.28 25.23
C GLY A 246 -22.91 11.27 25.35
N THR A 247 -23.45 12.06 26.29
CA THR A 247 -24.89 12.39 26.33
C THR A 247 -25.26 13.20 25.09
N GLY A 248 -25.82 12.53 24.09
CA GLY A 248 -26.38 13.16 22.89
C GLY A 248 -27.58 12.35 22.43
N GLY A 249 -28.78 12.75 22.89
CA GLY A 249 -30.03 12.15 22.46
C GLY A 249 -30.25 12.32 20.97
N GLY A 250 -30.60 11.24 20.27
CA GLY A 250 -30.82 11.27 18.83
C GLY A 250 -31.19 9.91 18.24
N LEU A 251 -32.46 9.56 18.42
CA LEU A 251 -33.29 8.57 17.71
C LEU A 251 -32.84 7.09 17.61
N PRO A 252 -33.78 6.14 17.82
CA PRO A 252 -33.54 4.71 17.68
C PRO A 252 -33.51 4.30 16.21
N VAL A 253 -32.35 3.80 15.73
CA VAL A 253 -32.30 3.00 14.51
C VAL A 253 -32.82 1.61 14.87
N VAL A 254 -34.06 1.35 14.48
CA VAL A 254 -34.71 0.03 14.54
C VAL A 254 -33.88 -0.94 13.71
N GLY A 255 -33.44 -2.02 14.35
CA GLY A 255 -32.68 -3.09 13.72
C GLY A 255 -33.52 -4.02 12.85
N GLY A 256 -32.82 -4.97 12.24
CA GLY A 256 -33.40 -6.21 11.76
C GLY A 256 -33.23 -6.43 10.26
N GLY A 257 -32.21 -7.21 9.89
CA GLY A 257 -32.04 -7.69 8.53
C GLY A 257 -30.67 -8.30 8.32
N GLY A 258 -30.40 -9.44 8.98
CA GLY A 258 -29.21 -10.26 8.74
C GLY A 258 -29.21 -10.79 7.30
N GLY A 259 -28.61 -10.04 6.39
CA GLY A 259 -28.26 -10.49 5.05
C GLY A 259 -26.89 -11.14 5.09
N ASN A 260 -26.86 -12.46 4.88
CA ASN A 260 -25.64 -13.23 4.64
C ASN A 260 -24.89 -12.61 3.44
N VAL A 261 -23.78 -11.90 3.68
CA VAL A 261 -22.94 -11.37 2.60
C VAL A 261 -22.01 -12.47 2.11
N ILE A 262 -22.61 -13.42 1.40
CA ILE A 262 -21.89 -14.41 0.59
C ILE A 262 -21.31 -13.68 -0.61
N GLY A 263 -19.98 -13.64 -0.68
CA GLY A 263 -19.21 -13.50 -1.92
C GLY A 263 -19.34 -12.15 -2.61
N GLY A 264 -18.20 -11.50 -2.83
CA GLY A 264 -18.10 -10.34 -3.73
C GLY A 264 -18.58 -10.69 -5.14
N GLY A 265 -19.87 -10.52 -5.39
CA GLY A 265 -20.40 -10.27 -6.72
C GLY A 265 -19.99 -8.86 -7.09
N GLY A 266 -18.86 -8.73 -7.79
CA GLY A 266 -18.49 -7.48 -8.45
C GLY A 266 -19.63 -7.10 -9.39
N VAL A 267 -20.42 -6.11 -9.00
CA VAL A 267 -21.29 -5.43 -9.95
C VAL A 267 -20.38 -4.67 -10.90
N GLY A 268 -20.16 -5.26 -12.08
CA GLY A 268 -19.51 -4.61 -13.19
C GLY A 268 -20.28 -3.33 -13.49
N GLY A 269 -19.76 -2.20 -13.03
CA GLY A 269 -20.23 -0.91 -13.49
C GLY A 269 -19.96 -0.86 -14.98
N ALA A 270 -21.02 -0.70 -15.78
CA ALA A 270 -20.96 -0.36 -17.19
C ALA A 270 -20.41 1.07 -17.33
N GLY A 271 -19.13 1.25 -17.02
CA GLY A 271 -18.34 2.38 -17.47
C GLY A 271 -17.69 2.02 -18.79
N ASN A 272 -17.60 2.96 -19.73
CA ASN A 272 -16.82 2.84 -20.97
C ASN A 272 -15.29 2.82 -20.67
N GLY A 273 -14.86 1.98 -19.73
CA GLY A 273 -13.50 1.90 -19.21
C GLY A 273 -12.85 0.58 -19.57
N TYR A 274 -12.09 0.61 -20.66
CA TYR A 274 -11.05 -0.34 -21.09
C TYR A 274 -11.45 -1.80 -21.37
N GLY A 275 -11.16 -2.24 -22.60
CA GLY A 275 -11.03 -3.65 -22.96
C GLY A 275 -9.74 -4.31 -22.40
N TYR A 276 -9.46 -4.14 -21.11
CA TYR A 276 -8.44 -4.92 -20.40
C TYR A 276 -9.01 -6.32 -20.13
N GLY A 277 -9.10 -7.18 -21.16
CA GLY A 277 -9.66 -8.53 -21.02
C GLY A 277 -8.76 -9.53 -20.25
N GLY A 278 -7.84 -9.04 -19.44
CA GLY A 278 -6.97 -9.84 -18.58
C GLY A 278 -6.73 -9.10 -17.27
N PHE A 279 -7.70 -9.15 -16.37
CA PHE A 279 -7.53 -8.73 -14.99
C PHE A 279 -6.89 -9.87 -14.21
N VAL A 280 -5.71 -9.65 -13.64
CA VAL A 280 -5.07 -10.61 -12.73
C VAL A 280 -5.31 -10.10 -11.30
N PRO A 281 -6.40 -10.53 -10.64
CA PRO A 281 -6.58 -10.23 -9.22
C PRO A 281 -5.46 -10.90 -8.43
N ASN A 282 -5.04 -10.25 -7.35
CA ASN A 282 -4.20 -10.90 -6.36
C ASN A 282 -4.99 -12.05 -5.69
N THR A 283 -4.74 -13.29 -6.09
CA THR A 283 -5.21 -14.50 -5.39
C THR A 283 -4.19 -15.02 -4.37
N TYR A 284 -3.07 -14.32 -4.17
CA TYR A 284 -2.02 -14.80 -3.28
C TYR A 284 -2.49 -14.70 -1.83
N GLY A 285 -2.79 -15.88 -1.29
CA GLY A 285 -3.15 -16.10 0.09
C GLY A 285 -2.16 -15.42 1.02
N GLN A 286 -2.74 -14.90 2.10
CA GLN A 286 -2.10 -14.35 3.27
C GLN A 286 -0.92 -15.22 3.71
N HIS A 287 0.26 -14.91 3.17
CA HIS A 287 1.52 -15.40 3.67
C HIS A 287 2.29 -14.15 4.07
N ASP A 288 2.21 -13.84 5.36
CA ASP A 288 3.07 -12.89 6.05
C ASP A 288 4.52 -13.42 5.99
N GLU A 289 5.14 -13.34 4.82
CA GLU A 289 6.53 -13.78 4.59
C GLU A 289 7.53 -12.79 5.20
N SER A 290 7.13 -11.52 5.30
CA SER A 290 7.87 -10.46 6.00
C SER A 290 8.12 -10.80 7.47
N GLY A 291 7.15 -11.46 8.12
CA GLY A 291 7.29 -11.91 9.52
C GLY A 291 8.32 -13.02 9.68
N LYS A 292 8.40 -13.94 8.70
CA LYS A 292 9.35 -15.07 8.74
C LYS A 292 10.78 -14.59 8.55
N THR A 293 11.03 -13.71 7.59
CA THR A 293 12.39 -13.19 7.34
C THR A 293 12.89 -12.33 8.51
N LEU A 294 12.02 -11.50 9.09
CA LEU A 294 12.37 -10.69 10.26
C LEU A 294 12.70 -11.57 11.49
N ALA A 295 11.92 -12.62 11.73
CA ALA A 295 12.15 -13.55 12.83
C ALA A 295 13.51 -14.27 12.73
N ILE A 296 13.93 -14.64 11.51
CA ILE A 296 15.23 -15.30 11.27
C ILE A 296 16.39 -14.33 11.56
N ILE A 297 16.30 -13.08 11.11
CA ILE A 297 17.35 -12.07 11.34
C ILE A 297 17.48 -11.78 12.85
N ILE A 298 16.36 -11.60 13.55
CA ILE A 298 16.37 -11.38 15.00
C ILE A 298 16.98 -12.58 15.74
N GLY A 299 16.65 -13.81 15.32
CA GLY A 299 17.24 -15.04 15.87
C GLY A 299 18.76 -15.11 15.69
N LEU A 300 19.28 -14.74 14.53
CA LEU A 300 20.72 -14.73 14.25
C LEU A 300 21.47 -13.67 15.07
N VAL A 301 20.90 -12.47 15.22
CA VAL A 301 21.50 -11.40 16.05
C VAL A 301 21.52 -11.80 17.52
N ALA A 302 20.44 -12.39 18.03
CA ALA A 302 20.36 -12.88 19.40
C ALA A 302 21.37 -14.03 19.65
N ALA A 303 21.51 -14.96 18.71
CA ALA A 303 22.48 -16.05 18.80
C ALA A 303 23.92 -15.52 18.81
N ALA A 304 24.25 -14.57 17.94
CA ALA A 304 25.58 -13.95 17.91
C ALA A 304 25.90 -13.23 19.23
N ALA A 305 24.95 -12.50 19.80
CA ALA A 305 25.12 -11.83 21.09
C ALA A 305 25.39 -12.82 22.22
N ILE A 306 24.64 -13.94 22.29
CA ILE A 306 24.83 -15.00 23.29
C ILE A 306 26.23 -15.63 23.15
N VAL A 307 26.67 -15.92 21.92
CA VAL A 307 28.01 -16.48 21.65
C VAL A 307 29.11 -15.51 22.12
N ILE A 308 28.98 -14.21 21.86
CA ILE A 308 29.96 -13.21 22.29
C ILE A 308 30.04 -13.13 23.83
N VAL A 309 28.90 -13.18 24.52
CA VAL A 309 28.86 -13.20 26.00
C VAL A 309 29.50 -14.46 26.54
N PHE A 310 29.19 -15.62 25.98
CA PHE A 310 29.77 -16.90 26.39
C PHE A 310 31.29 -16.93 26.18
N LEU A 311 31.79 -16.45 25.03
CA LEU A 311 33.23 -16.34 24.78
C LEU A 311 33.91 -15.36 25.74
N SER A 312 33.22 -14.30 26.15
CA SER A 312 33.74 -13.36 27.16
C SER A 312 33.86 -14.01 28.54
N PHE A 313 32.89 -14.85 28.92
CA PHE A 313 32.97 -15.65 30.15
C PHE A 313 34.11 -16.68 30.11
N LEU A 314 34.29 -17.39 28.99
CA LEU A 314 35.39 -18.35 28.81
C LEU A 314 36.77 -17.68 28.84
N ARG A 315 36.89 -16.49 28.26
CA ARG A 315 38.14 -15.70 28.36
C ARG A 315 38.43 -15.28 29.80
N ARG A 316 37.39 -14.94 30.56
CA ARG A 316 37.52 -14.53 31.96
C ARG A 316 37.87 -15.70 32.88
N SER A 317 37.30 -16.88 32.67
CA SER A 317 37.64 -18.07 33.47
C SER A 317 39.08 -18.53 33.23
N ARG A 318 39.57 -18.46 31.99
CA ARG A 318 40.98 -18.73 31.67
C ARG A 318 41.94 -17.73 32.33
N ALA A 319 41.57 -16.45 32.40
CA ALA A 319 42.39 -15.44 33.07
C ALA A 319 42.42 -15.63 34.61
N ALA A 320 41.36 -16.18 35.20
CA ALA A 320 41.32 -16.49 36.63
C ALA A 320 42.08 -17.78 36.98
N GLY A 321 42.05 -18.79 36.10
CA GLY A 321 42.73 -20.07 36.31
C GLY A 321 44.25 -20.05 36.11
N GLY A 322 44.82 -18.97 35.57
CA GLY A 322 46.27 -18.83 35.33
C GLY A 322 47.08 -18.30 36.52
N LYS A 323 46.50 -18.26 37.73
CA LYS A 323 47.21 -17.93 38.98
C LYS A 323 47.19 -19.11 39.94
N SER A 324 47.96 -20.14 39.59
CA SER A 324 48.63 -21.09 40.48
C SER A 324 49.84 -21.61 39.73
#